data_AF-A0A383CCM9-F1
#
_entry.id   AF-A0A383CCM9-F1
#
_cell.length_a   1.000
_cell.length_b   1.000
_cell.length_c   1.000
_cell.angle_alpha   90.00
_cell.angle_beta   90.00
_cell.angle_gamma   90.00
#
_symmetry.space_group_name_H-M   'P 1'
#
loop_
_entity.id
_entity.type
_entity.pdbx_description
1 polymer ?
#
loop_
_entity_poly.entity_id
_entity_poly.type
_entity_poly.pdbx_seq_one_letter_code
_entity_poly.pdbx_strand_id
1 'polypeptide(L)'
;MRIAVPDLVSNSYFPAVAAVELGHFKAEGVDAELQMISPIPRAMAALRDGEIDFVAGPAHATLAAFPDWQGAKVVAALAKQTFWLLVLRADLDVEPGDVQAVKGLRIGAAPGPEQAFRHLLTEAGIDLVRDGVELGRVPGAEGHDVNFGVHAAGVLERGEIDGFWANAMGCEVAVQSGAGKVILDV
;
A
#
# COMPACT_ATOMS: atom_id res chain seq x y z
N MET A 1 -3.86 -24.23 -7.97
CA MET A 1 -3.38 -22.88 -8.33
C MET A 1 -3.21 -22.08 -7.05
N ARG A 2 -1.97 -21.77 -6.69
CA ARG A 2 -1.58 -21.11 -5.43
C ARG A 2 -1.48 -19.61 -5.66
N ILE A 3 -2.30 -18.84 -4.95
CA ILE A 3 -2.35 -17.38 -5.06
C ILE A 3 -1.82 -16.77 -3.76
N ALA A 4 -0.69 -16.09 -3.82
CA ALA A 4 -0.15 -15.34 -2.69
C ALA A 4 -0.92 -14.03 -2.49
N VAL A 5 -1.33 -13.77 -1.24
CA VAL A 5 -1.94 -12.52 -0.79
C VAL A 5 -1.17 -11.99 0.44
N PRO A 6 -0.76 -10.71 0.48
CA PRO A 6 -0.03 -10.16 1.63
C PRO A 6 -0.87 -10.01 2.90
N ASP A 7 -2.17 -9.82 2.73
CA ASP A 7 -3.14 -9.82 3.81
C ASP A 7 -4.51 -10.25 3.28
N LEU A 8 -5.39 -10.69 4.19
CA LEU A 8 -6.72 -11.22 3.88
C LEU A 8 -7.86 -10.24 4.21
N VAL A 9 -7.53 -9.02 4.64
CA VAL A 9 -8.50 -8.11 5.27
C VAL A 9 -8.63 -6.80 4.50
N SER A 10 -7.56 -6.31 3.89
CA SER A 10 -7.58 -5.06 3.14
C SER A 10 -8.33 -5.22 1.82
N ASN A 11 -8.98 -4.13 1.40
CA ASN A 11 -9.61 -4.04 0.09
C ASN A 11 -8.61 -4.20 -1.07
N SER A 12 -7.31 -3.97 -0.84
CA SER A 12 -6.24 -4.04 -1.83
C SER A 12 -6.22 -5.35 -2.63
N TYR A 13 -6.52 -6.48 -1.98
CA TYR A 13 -6.48 -7.82 -2.57
C TYR A 13 -7.84 -8.52 -2.59
N PHE A 14 -8.89 -7.83 -2.13
CA PHE A 14 -10.23 -8.38 -1.96
C PHE A 14 -10.77 -9.09 -3.22
N PRO A 15 -10.61 -8.58 -4.45
CA PRO A 15 -11.12 -9.28 -5.64
C PRO A 15 -10.49 -10.68 -5.82
N ALA A 16 -9.21 -10.86 -5.53
CA ALA A 16 -8.56 -12.18 -5.62
C ALA A 16 -9.02 -13.12 -4.50
N VAL A 17 -9.14 -12.59 -3.28
CA VAL A 17 -9.67 -13.35 -2.12
C VAL A 17 -11.10 -13.81 -2.39
N ALA A 18 -11.98 -12.89 -2.82
CA ALA A 18 -13.37 -13.19 -3.14
C ALA A 18 -13.50 -14.19 -4.29
N ALA A 19 -12.65 -14.11 -5.32
CA ALA A 19 -12.66 -15.06 -6.44
C ALA A 19 -12.40 -16.51 -5.98
N VAL A 20 -11.55 -16.71 -4.98
CA VAL A 20 -11.30 -18.03 -4.37
C VAL A 20 -12.44 -18.41 -3.43
N GLU A 21 -12.72 -17.58 -2.43
CA GLU A 21 -13.66 -17.90 -1.34
C GLU A 21 -15.11 -18.05 -1.81
N LEU A 22 -15.54 -17.27 -2.81
CA LEU A 22 -16.89 -17.38 -3.39
C LEU A 22 -16.99 -18.49 -4.45
N GLY A 23 -15.90 -19.21 -4.72
CA GLY A 23 -15.88 -20.35 -5.62
C GLY A 23 -15.90 -20.00 -7.12
N HIS A 24 -15.53 -18.78 -7.51
CA HIS A 24 -15.47 -18.39 -8.92
C HIS A 24 -14.44 -19.22 -9.69
N PHE A 25 -13.25 -19.47 -9.14
CA PHE A 25 -12.27 -20.37 -9.76
C PHE A 25 -12.79 -21.80 -9.86
N LYS A 26 -13.46 -22.29 -8.81
CA LYS A 26 -14.04 -23.64 -8.77
C LYS A 26 -15.12 -23.83 -9.84
N ALA A 27 -15.94 -22.80 -10.09
CA ALA A 27 -16.96 -22.81 -11.14
C ALA A 27 -16.36 -22.98 -12.55
N GLU A 28 -15.14 -22.48 -12.75
CA GLU A 28 -14.34 -22.63 -13.98
C GLU A 28 -13.49 -23.93 -13.98
N GLY A 29 -13.66 -24.81 -13.00
CA GLY A 29 -12.90 -26.06 -12.89
C GLY A 29 -11.45 -25.89 -12.43
N VAL A 30 -11.08 -24.73 -11.89
CA VAL A 30 -9.74 -24.46 -11.35
C VAL A 30 -9.75 -24.63 -9.84
N ASP A 31 -8.92 -25.53 -9.34
CA ASP A 31 -8.66 -25.66 -7.91
C ASP A 31 -7.67 -24.57 -7.47
N ALA A 32 -8.17 -23.55 -6.77
CA ALA A 32 -7.41 -22.38 -6.35
C ALA A 32 -7.37 -22.27 -4.83
N GLU A 33 -6.22 -21.91 -4.28
CA GLU A 33 -6.03 -21.67 -2.85
C GLU A 33 -5.29 -20.35 -2.60
N LEU A 34 -5.61 -19.72 -1.46
CA LEU A 34 -4.93 -18.52 -0.99
C LEU A 34 -3.80 -18.92 -0.04
N GLN A 35 -2.63 -18.29 -0.20
CA GLN A 35 -1.52 -18.40 0.74
C GLN A 35 -1.15 -17.01 1.25
N MET A 36 -1.20 -16.82 2.57
CA MET A 36 -0.83 -15.54 3.18
C MET A 36 0.70 -15.43 3.22
N ILE A 37 1.27 -14.59 2.33
CA ILE A 37 2.72 -14.36 2.24
C ILE A 37 2.98 -12.86 2.30
N SER A 38 3.43 -12.40 3.46
CA SER A 38 3.80 -10.99 3.72
C SER A 38 5.30 -10.89 4.05
N PRO A 39 5.98 -9.80 3.68
CA PRO A 39 5.49 -8.69 2.85
C PRO A 39 5.53 -9.01 1.34
N ILE A 40 5.04 -8.09 0.50
CA ILE A 40 5.01 -8.22 -0.97
C ILE A 40 6.35 -8.68 -1.58
N PRO A 41 7.54 -8.19 -1.17
CA PRO A 41 8.81 -8.69 -1.69
C PRO A 41 9.02 -10.19 -1.49
N ARG A 42 8.54 -10.75 -0.37
CA ARG A 42 8.59 -12.19 -0.09
C ARG A 42 7.62 -12.96 -1.00
N ALA A 43 6.41 -12.44 -1.21
CA ALA A 43 5.46 -13.04 -2.15
C ALA A 43 6.02 -13.07 -3.60
N MET A 44 6.70 -12.00 -4.02
CA MET A 44 7.34 -11.93 -5.34
C MET A 44 8.57 -12.85 -5.45
N ALA A 45 9.34 -13.04 -4.37
CA ALA A 45 10.40 -14.05 -4.33
C ALA A 45 9.83 -15.47 -4.47
N ALA A 46 8.75 -15.79 -3.75
CA ALA A 46 8.05 -17.07 -3.88
C ALA A 46 7.52 -17.31 -5.31
N LEU A 47 7.06 -16.25 -6.01
CA LEU A 47 6.66 -16.35 -7.42
C LEU A 47 7.85 -16.75 -8.31
N ARG A 48 8.98 -16.07 -8.14
CA ARG A 48 10.23 -16.33 -8.89
C ARG A 48 10.73 -17.75 -8.67
N ASP A 49 10.64 -18.23 -7.44
CA ASP A 49 11.18 -19.52 -7.03
C ASP A 49 10.18 -20.68 -7.31
N GLY A 50 8.99 -20.38 -7.87
CA GLY A 50 7.97 -21.37 -8.27
C GLY A 50 7.16 -21.94 -7.11
N GLU A 51 7.25 -21.34 -5.93
CA GLU A 51 6.52 -21.75 -4.71
C GLU A 51 5.05 -21.34 -4.73
N ILE A 52 4.71 -20.33 -5.53
CA ILE A 52 3.34 -19.86 -5.78
C ILE A 52 3.15 -19.57 -7.27
N ASP A 53 1.91 -19.66 -7.74
CA ASP A 53 1.60 -19.55 -9.18
C ASP A 53 1.20 -18.11 -9.54
N PHE A 54 0.57 -17.38 -8.62
CA PHE A 54 0.14 -15.99 -8.79
C PHE A 54 0.37 -15.17 -7.52
N VAL A 55 0.63 -13.87 -7.68
CA VAL A 55 0.60 -12.89 -6.58
C VAL A 55 -0.52 -11.90 -6.84
N ALA A 56 -1.44 -11.74 -5.89
CA ALA A 56 -2.30 -10.58 -5.82
C ALA A 56 -1.51 -9.45 -5.17
N GLY A 57 -1.06 -8.48 -5.97
CA GLY A 57 -0.12 -7.46 -5.52
C GLY A 57 -0.13 -6.22 -6.41
N PRO A 58 0.51 -5.13 -5.98
CA PRO A 58 0.69 -3.96 -6.84
C PRO A 58 1.59 -4.32 -8.02
N ALA A 59 1.19 -3.89 -9.23
CA ALA A 59 1.88 -4.27 -10.48
C ALA A 59 3.38 -3.93 -10.48
N HIS A 60 3.78 -2.82 -9.86
CA HIS A 60 5.18 -2.42 -9.80
C HIS A 60 6.06 -3.39 -8.99
N ALA A 61 5.49 -4.16 -8.06
CA ALA A 61 6.26 -5.07 -7.23
C ALA A 61 6.83 -6.26 -8.01
N THR A 62 6.25 -6.59 -9.17
CA THR A 62 6.81 -7.61 -10.07
C THR A 62 8.25 -7.31 -10.45
N LEU A 63 8.58 -6.03 -10.67
CA LEU A 63 9.93 -5.58 -11.04
C LEU A 63 10.97 -5.80 -9.94
N ALA A 64 10.56 -5.98 -8.68
CA ALA A 64 11.49 -6.26 -7.58
C ALA A 64 12.07 -7.69 -7.64
N ALA A 65 11.34 -8.66 -8.20
CA ALA A 65 11.80 -10.04 -8.35
C ALA A 65 12.13 -10.42 -9.81
N PHE A 66 11.56 -9.69 -10.78
CA PHE A 66 11.72 -9.93 -12.22
C PHE A 66 12.11 -8.62 -12.93
N PRO A 67 13.41 -8.23 -12.89
CA PRO A 67 13.92 -7.07 -13.59
C PRO A 67 13.58 -7.11 -15.09
N ASP A 68 13.29 -5.95 -15.68
CA ASP A 68 12.92 -5.81 -17.10
C ASP A 68 11.76 -6.72 -17.55
N TRP A 69 10.89 -7.07 -16.61
CA TRP A 69 9.76 -8.00 -16.80
C TRP A 69 10.17 -9.41 -17.26
N GLN A 70 11.43 -9.80 -17.08
CA GLN A 70 11.91 -11.11 -17.52
C GLN A 70 11.46 -12.19 -16.53
N GLY A 71 10.51 -13.03 -16.94
CA GLY A 71 10.07 -14.21 -16.18
C GLY A 71 8.70 -14.09 -15.50
N ALA A 72 8.03 -12.93 -15.58
CA ALA A 72 6.68 -12.74 -15.04
C ALA A 72 5.80 -11.87 -15.96
N LYS A 73 4.49 -11.99 -15.79
CA LYS A 73 3.50 -11.20 -16.54
C LYS A 73 2.39 -10.73 -15.61
N VAL A 74 1.88 -9.52 -15.84
CA VAL A 74 0.60 -9.08 -15.28
C VAL A 74 -0.52 -9.66 -16.15
N VAL A 75 -1.42 -10.44 -15.54
CA VAL A 75 -2.46 -11.18 -16.28
C VAL A 75 -3.86 -10.62 -16.10
N ALA A 76 -4.12 -9.92 -14.99
CA ALA A 76 -5.42 -9.36 -14.65
C ALA A 76 -5.25 -8.16 -13.73
N ALA A 77 -6.07 -7.12 -13.94
CA ALA A 77 -6.20 -6.03 -13.00
C ALA A 77 -7.28 -6.38 -11.97
N LEU A 78 -6.92 -6.38 -10.68
CA LEU A 78 -7.88 -6.56 -9.58
C LEU A 78 -8.62 -5.26 -9.26
N ALA A 79 -7.92 -4.13 -9.38
CA ALA A 79 -8.44 -2.79 -9.19
C ALA A 79 -7.82 -1.83 -10.21
N LYS A 80 -8.38 -0.62 -10.32
CA LYS A 80 -7.79 0.49 -11.06
C LYS A 80 -7.13 1.44 -10.07
N GLN A 81 -6.11 2.16 -10.54
CA GLN A 81 -5.37 3.17 -9.78
C GLN A 81 -4.61 2.61 -8.56
N THR A 82 -3.99 3.50 -7.81
CA THR A 82 -3.24 3.15 -6.61
C THR A 82 -4.20 3.09 -5.42
N PHE A 83 -4.17 2.02 -4.64
CA PHE A 83 -5.01 1.91 -3.42
C PHE A 83 -4.41 2.64 -2.21
N TRP A 84 -3.50 3.59 -2.47
CA TRP A 84 -2.74 4.31 -1.45
C TRP A 84 -3.28 5.73 -1.33
N LEU A 85 -3.47 6.17 -0.09
CA LEU A 85 -4.10 7.44 0.26
C LEU A 85 -3.11 8.29 1.06
N LEU A 86 -3.18 9.61 0.85
CA LEU A 86 -2.51 10.56 1.72
C LEU A 86 -3.44 10.90 2.88
N VAL A 87 -3.00 10.59 4.10
CA VAL A 87 -3.67 10.97 5.34
C VAL A 87 -2.80 11.97 6.07
N LEU A 88 -3.38 13.07 6.52
CA LEU A 88 -2.72 14.06 7.38
C LEU A 88 -3.42 14.14 8.74
N ARG A 89 -2.74 14.68 9.77
CA ARG A 89 -3.35 14.90 11.09
C ARG A 89 -4.65 15.71 10.97
N ALA A 90 -5.65 15.34 11.77
CA ALA A 90 -6.98 15.94 11.70
C ALA A 90 -7.00 17.42 12.10
N ASP A 91 -6.04 17.87 12.91
CA ASP A 91 -5.94 19.23 13.46
C ASP A 91 -5.31 20.26 12.51
N LEU A 92 -4.78 19.82 11.36
CA LEU A 92 -4.24 20.72 10.34
C LEU A 92 -5.38 21.41 9.57
N ASP A 93 -5.26 22.71 9.31
CA ASP A 93 -6.22 23.46 8.49
C ASP A 93 -5.95 23.21 6.99
N VAL A 94 -6.49 22.11 6.47
CA VAL A 94 -6.21 21.56 5.14
C VAL A 94 -7.48 20.95 4.56
N GLU A 95 -7.74 21.25 3.29
CA GLU A 95 -8.87 20.73 2.52
C GLU A 95 -8.52 19.47 1.73
N PRO A 96 -9.47 18.54 1.50
CA PRO A 96 -9.27 17.43 0.58
C PRO A 96 -8.83 17.91 -0.80
N GLY A 97 -7.83 17.24 -1.38
CA GLY A 97 -7.21 17.59 -2.65
C GLY A 97 -5.99 18.50 -2.55
N ASP A 98 -5.71 19.10 -1.39
CA ASP A 98 -4.55 19.98 -1.22
C ASP A 98 -3.25 19.20 -0.99
N VAL A 99 -2.60 18.80 -2.10
CA VAL A 99 -1.28 18.16 -2.07
C VAL A 99 -0.22 19.08 -1.44
N GLN A 100 -0.36 20.40 -1.54
CA GLN A 100 0.67 21.36 -1.07
C GLN A 100 0.75 21.40 0.46
N ALA A 101 -0.25 20.89 1.16
CA ALA A 101 -0.27 20.82 2.62
C ALA A 101 0.84 19.97 3.23
N VAL A 102 1.52 19.12 2.45
CA VAL A 102 2.64 18.29 2.92
C VAL A 102 3.92 19.08 3.20
N LYS A 103 4.01 20.33 2.76
CA LYS A 103 5.20 21.18 2.95
C LYS A 103 5.46 21.40 4.44
N GLY A 104 6.70 21.18 4.87
CA GLY A 104 7.10 21.27 6.27
C GLY A 104 6.64 20.09 7.16
N LEU A 105 6.04 19.04 6.58
CA LEU A 105 5.48 17.91 7.34
C LEU A 105 6.38 16.66 7.33
N ARG A 106 6.25 15.85 8.38
CA ARG A 106 6.83 14.50 8.49
C ARG A 106 5.84 13.46 7.96
N ILE A 107 6.13 12.88 6.81
CA ILE A 107 5.25 11.92 6.14
C ILE A 107 5.87 10.52 6.18
N GLY A 108 5.14 9.59 6.80
CA GLY A 108 5.47 8.17 6.79
C GLY A 108 4.98 7.47 5.52
N ALA A 109 5.83 6.74 4.81
CA ALA A 109 5.45 5.99 3.61
C ALA A 109 5.99 4.56 3.61
N ALA A 110 5.26 3.66 2.96
CA ALA A 110 5.67 2.26 2.83
C ALA A 110 6.79 2.12 1.79
N PRO A 111 7.85 1.31 2.06
CA PRO A 111 8.90 1.04 1.08
C PRO A 111 8.35 0.41 -0.20
N GLY A 112 8.64 1.01 -1.34
CA GLY A 112 8.07 0.63 -2.65
C GLY A 112 6.98 1.60 -3.10
N PRO A 113 5.79 1.58 -2.48
CA PRO A 113 4.71 2.55 -2.75
C PRO A 113 5.12 4.02 -2.59
N GLU A 114 6.07 4.31 -1.71
CA GLU A 114 6.68 5.64 -1.57
C GLU A 114 7.18 6.22 -2.90
N GLN A 115 7.61 5.40 -3.86
CA GLN A 115 8.06 5.90 -5.17
C GLN A 115 6.93 6.58 -5.95
N ALA A 116 5.70 6.06 -5.86
CA ALA A 116 4.54 6.67 -6.48
C ALA A 116 4.22 8.03 -5.83
N PHE A 117 4.35 8.10 -4.50
CA PHE A 117 4.16 9.35 -3.76
C PHE A 117 5.24 10.39 -4.10
N ARG A 118 6.52 10.00 -4.18
CA ARG A 118 7.61 10.87 -4.64
C ARG A 118 7.36 11.44 -6.04
N HIS A 119 6.87 10.59 -6.95
CA HIS A 119 6.50 11.04 -8.29
C HIS A 119 5.32 12.04 -8.25
N LEU A 120 4.26 11.74 -7.49
CA LEU A 120 3.12 12.65 -7.28
C LEU A 120 3.58 14.02 -6.75
N LEU A 121 4.45 14.04 -5.73
CA LEU A 121 4.99 15.28 -5.17
C LEU A 121 5.79 16.07 -6.21
N THR A 122 6.59 15.38 -7.02
CA THR A 122 7.37 16.01 -8.10
C THR A 122 6.46 16.65 -9.15
N GLU A 123 5.41 15.94 -9.59
CA GLU A 123 4.41 16.46 -10.53
C GLU A 123 3.63 17.65 -9.96
N ALA A 124 3.40 17.66 -8.64
CA ALA A 124 2.82 18.79 -7.92
C ALA A 124 3.80 19.96 -7.70
N GLY A 125 5.02 19.87 -8.23
CA GLY A 125 6.07 20.89 -8.12
C GLY A 125 6.69 20.98 -6.73
N ILE A 126 6.52 19.96 -5.88
CA ILE A 126 7.02 19.90 -4.51
C ILE A 126 8.41 19.27 -4.50
N ASP A 127 9.38 19.97 -3.94
CA ASP A 127 10.73 19.47 -3.72
C ASP A 127 10.91 19.20 -2.22
N LEU A 128 11.33 17.98 -1.88
CA LEU A 128 11.39 17.53 -0.49
C LEU A 128 12.33 18.38 0.37
N VAL A 129 13.44 18.86 -0.20
CA VAL A 129 14.45 19.63 0.54
C VAL A 129 14.02 21.09 0.63
N ARG A 130 13.69 21.71 -0.51
CA ARG A 130 13.28 23.12 -0.59
C ARG A 130 12.03 23.38 0.23
N ASP A 131 11.06 22.46 0.19
CA ASP A 131 9.77 22.63 0.83
C ASP A 131 9.68 21.93 2.20
N GLY A 132 10.80 21.38 2.70
CA GLY A 132 10.90 20.83 4.06
C GLY A 132 10.02 19.61 4.31
N VAL A 133 9.80 18.77 3.32
CA VAL A 133 8.99 17.54 3.46
C VAL A 133 9.91 16.40 3.93
N GLU A 134 9.71 15.96 5.17
CA GLU A 134 10.41 14.80 5.72
C GLU A 134 9.69 13.52 5.32
N LEU A 135 10.08 12.94 4.17
CA LEU A 135 9.52 11.69 3.68
C LEU A 135 10.41 10.50 4.08
N GLY A 136 9.86 9.57 4.86
CA GLY A 136 10.59 8.39 5.31
C GLY A 136 9.68 7.24 5.74
N ARG A 137 10.29 6.17 6.28
CA ARG A 137 9.53 5.06 6.84
C ARG A 137 8.78 5.49 8.09
N VAL A 138 7.62 4.86 8.32
CA VAL A 138 6.92 5.00 9.61
C VAL A 138 7.80 4.41 10.73
N PRO A 139 8.11 5.19 11.79
CA PRO A 139 8.90 4.73 12.94
C PRO A 139 8.35 3.43 13.52
N GLY A 140 9.18 2.39 13.67
CA GLY A 140 8.79 1.10 14.29
C GLY A 140 8.02 0.13 13.39
N ALA A 141 7.86 0.43 12.09
CA ALA A 141 7.11 -0.42 11.15
C ALA A 141 7.89 -1.63 10.58
N GLU A 142 9.00 -2.04 11.21
CA GLU A 142 9.93 -3.05 10.67
C GLU A 142 9.63 -4.48 11.13
N GLY A 143 8.68 -4.67 12.05
CA GLY A 143 8.33 -5.98 12.59
C GLY A 143 7.53 -6.84 11.62
N HIS A 144 7.80 -8.15 11.60
CA HIS A 144 7.20 -9.12 10.66
C HIS A 144 5.68 -9.31 10.86
N ASP A 145 5.17 -8.98 12.06
CA ASP A 145 3.74 -9.05 12.42
C ASP A 145 3.06 -7.67 12.47
N VAL A 146 3.76 -6.62 12.03
CA VAL A 146 3.23 -5.25 12.07
C VAL A 146 2.48 -4.94 10.78
N ASN A 147 1.18 -4.70 10.90
CA ASN A 147 0.43 -4.11 9.79
C ASN A 147 0.83 -2.64 9.62
N PHE A 148 1.47 -2.32 8.49
CA PHE A 148 1.98 -0.98 8.22
C PHE A 148 0.92 0.12 8.39
N GLY A 149 -0.28 -0.07 7.82
CA GLY A 149 -1.33 0.96 7.85
C GLY A 149 -1.87 1.21 9.25
N VAL A 150 -2.18 0.16 9.99
CA VAL A 150 -2.66 0.26 11.38
C VAL A 150 -1.59 0.90 12.28
N HIS A 151 -0.32 0.52 12.09
CA HIS A 151 0.78 1.10 12.83
C HIS A 151 1.00 2.57 12.51
N ALA A 152 0.92 2.96 11.23
CA ALA A 152 1.00 4.35 10.79
C ALA A 152 -0.08 5.23 11.43
N ALA A 153 -1.32 4.74 11.54
CA ALA A 153 -2.39 5.43 12.23
C ALA A 153 -2.08 5.67 13.72
N GLY A 154 -1.53 4.67 14.42
CA GLY A 154 -1.13 4.84 15.82
C GLY A 154 0.05 5.80 16.02
N VAL A 155 1.02 5.82 15.10
CA VAL A 155 2.15 6.77 15.10
C VAL A 155 1.66 8.20 14.83
N LEU A 156 0.68 8.36 13.92
CA LEU A 156 0.00 9.62 13.65
C LEU A 156 -0.70 10.16 14.90
N GLU A 157 -1.47 9.30 15.58
CA GLU A 157 -2.20 9.64 16.81
C GLU A 157 -1.27 10.12 17.95
N ARG A 158 -0.06 9.56 18.03
CA ARG A 158 0.96 9.99 18.99
C ARG A 158 1.74 11.25 18.57
N GLY A 159 1.47 11.81 17.40
CA GLY A 159 2.13 13.02 16.89
C GLY A 159 3.59 12.81 16.45
N GLU A 160 4.02 11.56 16.27
CA GLU A 160 5.38 11.22 15.84
C GLU A 160 5.59 11.49 14.33
N ILE A 161 4.50 11.46 13.56
CA ILE A 161 4.43 11.89 12.16
C ILE A 161 3.24 12.83 11.98
N ASP A 162 3.25 13.62 10.90
CA ASP A 162 2.20 14.58 10.56
C ASP A 162 1.24 14.05 9.48
N GLY A 163 1.62 12.95 8.84
CA GLY A 163 0.80 12.25 7.88
C GLY A 163 1.44 10.94 7.43
N PHE A 164 0.71 10.17 6.64
CA PHE A 164 1.24 8.97 6.01
C PHE A 164 0.64 8.72 4.62
N TRP A 165 1.38 7.97 3.81
CA TRP A 165 0.95 7.39 2.54
C TRP A 165 0.76 5.87 2.74
N ALA A 166 -0.49 5.44 2.95
CA ALA A 166 -0.82 4.06 3.31
C ALA A 166 -2.06 3.53 2.57
N ASN A 167 -2.34 2.23 2.71
CA ASN A 167 -3.56 1.63 2.18
C ASN A 167 -4.83 2.12 2.91
N ALA A 168 -6.00 1.82 2.35
CA ALA A 168 -7.30 2.22 2.90
C ALA A 168 -7.55 1.72 4.33
N MET A 169 -6.95 0.61 4.75
CA MET A 169 -7.09 0.10 6.12
C MET A 169 -6.45 1.04 7.14
N GLY A 170 -5.20 1.48 6.92
CA GLY A 170 -4.56 2.45 7.82
C GLY A 170 -5.29 3.79 7.83
N CYS A 171 -5.78 4.20 6.65
CA CYS A 171 -6.61 5.38 6.49
C CYS A 171 -7.88 5.32 7.35
N GLU A 172 -8.66 4.24 7.25
CA GLU A 172 -9.89 4.07 8.01
C GLU A 172 -9.63 4.11 9.52
N VAL A 173 -8.56 3.45 10.00
CA VAL A 173 -8.18 3.49 11.42
C VAL A 173 -7.89 4.92 11.89
N ALA A 174 -7.15 5.70 11.11
CA ALA A 174 -6.82 7.08 11.45
C ALA A 174 -8.04 8.02 11.43
N VAL A 175 -8.98 7.81 10.49
CA VAL A 175 -10.21 8.60 10.40
C VAL A 175 -11.17 8.26 11.54
N GLN A 176 -11.37 6.97 11.84
CA GLN A 176 -12.27 6.52 12.91
C GLN A 176 -11.79 6.94 14.30
N SER A 177 -10.47 6.98 14.54
CA SER A 177 -9.93 7.49 15.81
C SER A 177 -9.99 9.01 15.92
N GLY A 178 -10.24 9.73 14.81
CA GLY A 178 -10.15 11.19 14.74
C GLY A 178 -8.71 11.71 14.71
N ALA A 179 -7.70 10.84 14.61
CA ALA A 179 -6.29 11.24 14.53
C ALA A 179 -5.92 11.85 13.17
N GLY A 180 -6.59 11.42 12.09
CA GLY A 180 -6.28 11.83 10.74
C GLY A 180 -7.49 12.06 9.85
N LYS A 181 -7.23 12.69 8.71
CA LYS A 181 -8.19 12.90 7.62
C LYS A 181 -7.55 12.62 6.27
N VAL A 182 -8.36 12.14 5.33
CA VAL A 182 -7.92 11.84 3.97
C VAL A 182 -7.77 13.12 3.19
N ILE A 183 -6.59 13.35 2.63
CA ILE A 183 -6.30 14.49 1.76
C ILE A 183 -6.33 14.06 0.30
N LEU A 184 -5.79 12.88 -0.04
CA LEU A 184 -5.78 12.37 -1.42
C LEU A 184 -6.24 10.91 -1.48
N ASP A 185 -7.09 10.65 -2.47
CA ASP A 185 -7.53 9.34 -2.94
C ASP A 185 -7.49 9.40 -4.47
N VAL A 186 -6.47 8.78 -5.11
CA VAL A 186 -6.07 9.03 -6.52
C VAL A 186 -5.88 7.78 -7.35
#